data_AF-N1PS97-F1
#
_entry.id   AF-N1PS97-F1
#
_cell.length_a   1.000
_cell.length_b   1.000
_cell.length_c   1.000
_cell.angle_alpha   90.00
_cell.angle_beta   90.00
_cell.angle_gamma   90.00
#
_symmetry.space_group_name_H-M   'P 1'
#
loop_
_entity.id
_entity.type
_entity.pdbx_description
1 polymer ?
#
loop_
_entity_poly.entity_id
_entity_poly.type
_entity_poly.pdbx_seq_one_letter_code
_entity_poly.pdbx_strand_id
1 'polypeptide(L)'
;MANSISLQTRLLQDIREIQEKPYPGIAVHLQDDQLTKACLVLLPQNEPPLHLTIHFTAQYPLDPPIIKIESAVTHPNVFNDYICINILNDHEAYTPAYSLKGICIQMLSFFASDHVDQMYGENGCVVDRKQWQARGSKNDPFGRCEGEDDFKCDKCGFGHANHANMERFQNGSTHAGLENTVMTGVEPDVTSNEAWQKKEQKLFLVDLPQEVILLFCDHLDEEALLSAARAWNGFGRVMRLYNIMRTRELQCFAFKQGFKALDLGIGVTINHTARGRHIASEFDLLSRLAYERYGVRQSIQGLRFVYWLPLPLSHSHWTRVRGDIDQRLDAIARANTIQGTLDKVINAFMNDIVIRLSHSAEEFEQRSIRLSGDEAPKSTLTPVGKGHRELLPPLPPSRLPSFRPYSHRHSCE
;
A
#
# COMPACT_ATOMS: atom_id res chain seq x y z
N MET A 1 15.19 3.25 -25.01
CA MET A 1 13.86 2.67 -25.33
C MET A 1 13.37 1.65 -24.28
N ALA A 2 14.18 0.71 -23.79
CA ALA A 2 13.76 -0.21 -22.70
C ALA A 2 13.50 0.42 -21.30
N ASN A 3 13.63 1.75 -21.17
CA ASN A 3 13.53 2.51 -19.92
C ASN A 3 12.12 2.96 -19.55
N SER A 4 11.21 3.15 -20.50
CA SER A 4 9.84 3.55 -20.13
C SER A 4 8.96 2.34 -19.83
N ILE A 5 9.31 1.16 -20.33
CA ILE A 5 8.43 -0.01 -20.32
C ILE A 5 8.11 -0.48 -18.90
N SER A 6 9.11 -0.55 -18.00
CA SER A 6 8.87 -1.02 -16.62
C SER A 6 8.01 -0.06 -15.80
N LEU A 7 8.26 1.25 -15.92
CA LEU A 7 7.45 2.28 -15.25
C LEU A 7 6.02 2.32 -15.83
N GLN A 8 5.88 2.25 -17.14
CA GLN A 8 4.58 2.20 -17.81
C GLN A 8 3.79 0.94 -17.46
N THR A 9 4.47 -0.22 -17.39
CA THR A 9 3.83 -1.48 -16.95
C THR A 9 3.34 -1.36 -15.51
N ARG A 10 4.12 -0.72 -14.64
CA ARG A 10 3.74 -0.47 -13.25
C ARG A 10 2.53 0.48 -13.14
N LEU A 11 2.49 1.55 -13.94
CA LEU A 11 1.33 2.44 -14.01
C LEU A 11 0.06 1.70 -14.47
N LEU A 12 0.18 0.88 -15.54
CA LEU A 12 -0.94 0.07 -16.04
C LEU A 12 -1.43 -0.94 -14.99
N GLN A 13 -0.52 -1.54 -14.22
CA GLN A 13 -0.87 -2.45 -13.12
C GLN A 13 -1.66 -1.73 -12.02
N ASP A 14 -1.21 -0.53 -11.62
CA ASP A 14 -1.89 0.29 -10.61
C ASP A 14 -3.29 0.75 -11.09
N ILE A 15 -3.42 1.12 -12.37
CA ILE A 15 -4.71 1.48 -13.00
C ILE A 15 -5.64 0.26 -13.04
N ARG A 16 -5.14 -0.91 -13.44
CA ARG A 16 -5.93 -2.14 -13.45
C ARG A 16 -6.42 -2.48 -12.04
N GLU A 17 -5.55 -2.38 -11.03
CA GLU A 17 -5.90 -2.67 -9.64
C GLU A 17 -7.11 -1.84 -9.16
N ILE A 18 -7.10 -0.53 -9.42
CA ILE A 18 -8.18 0.36 -8.96
C ILE A 18 -9.47 0.21 -9.78
N GLN A 19 -9.37 -0.18 -11.06
CA GLN A 19 -10.53 -0.40 -11.93
C GLN A 19 -11.22 -1.75 -11.68
N GLU A 20 -10.44 -2.83 -11.54
CA GLU A 20 -10.98 -4.18 -11.29
C GLU A 20 -11.49 -4.33 -9.85
N LYS A 21 -10.89 -3.59 -8.91
CA LYS A 21 -11.23 -3.63 -7.49
C LYS A 21 -11.49 -2.22 -6.96
N PRO A 22 -12.61 -1.59 -7.33
CA PRO A 22 -12.94 -0.26 -6.86
C PRO A 22 -13.04 -0.22 -5.33
N TYR A 23 -12.72 0.92 -4.74
CA TYR A 23 -12.83 1.15 -3.30
C TYR A 23 -14.05 2.03 -3.02
N PRO A 24 -14.90 1.70 -2.03
CA PRO A 24 -16.07 2.51 -1.70
C PRO A 24 -15.72 3.98 -1.43
N GLY A 25 -16.42 4.90 -2.08
CA GLY A 25 -16.16 6.34 -1.94
C GLY A 25 -14.98 6.86 -2.75
N ILE A 26 -14.41 6.07 -3.66
CA ILE A 26 -13.34 6.46 -4.57
C ILE A 26 -13.73 6.09 -6.00
N ALA A 27 -13.64 7.06 -6.92
CA ALA A 27 -13.77 6.82 -8.34
C ALA A 27 -12.65 7.49 -9.12
N VAL A 28 -11.98 6.71 -9.99
CA VAL A 28 -10.89 7.20 -10.83
C VAL A 28 -11.27 7.09 -12.30
N HIS A 29 -11.13 8.19 -13.03
CA HIS A 29 -11.44 8.28 -14.47
C HIS A 29 -10.21 8.77 -15.23
N LEU A 30 -9.71 7.97 -16.16
CA LEU A 30 -8.58 8.35 -16.99
C LEU A 30 -9.02 9.45 -17.98
N GLN A 31 -8.21 10.51 -18.13
CA GLN A 31 -8.58 11.67 -18.95
C GLN A 31 -8.12 11.57 -20.41
N ASP A 32 -7.06 10.80 -20.65
CA ASP A 32 -6.32 10.74 -21.91
C ASP A 32 -5.81 9.33 -22.25
N ASP A 33 -5.61 9.09 -23.54
CA ASP A 33 -5.05 7.83 -24.05
C ASP A 33 -3.58 7.64 -23.64
N GLN A 34 -2.90 8.74 -23.29
CA GLN A 34 -1.49 8.75 -22.86
C GLN A 34 -1.32 8.44 -21.37
N LEU A 35 -2.42 8.25 -20.62
CA LEU A 35 -2.41 7.91 -19.20
C LEU A 35 -1.59 8.89 -18.35
N THR A 36 -1.56 10.17 -18.73
CA THR A 36 -0.80 11.19 -18.00
C THR A 36 -1.63 11.85 -16.92
N LYS A 37 -2.96 11.77 -17.02
CA LYS A 37 -3.88 12.39 -16.07
C LYS A 37 -5.11 11.52 -15.79
N ALA A 38 -5.61 11.64 -14.57
CA ALA A 38 -6.86 11.04 -14.16
C ALA A 38 -7.65 11.99 -13.25
N CYS A 39 -8.98 11.98 -13.37
CA CYS A 39 -9.87 12.52 -12.36
C CYS A 39 -9.94 11.55 -11.19
N LEU A 40 -9.84 12.07 -9.98
CA LEU A 40 -10.12 11.37 -8.73
C LEU A 40 -11.33 12.04 -8.07
N VAL A 41 -12.45 11.32 -8.00
CA VAL A 41 -13.65 11.76 -7.29
C VAL A 41 -13.70 11.02 -5.96
N LEU A 42 -13.72 11.78 -4.88
CA LEU A 42 -13.83 11.28 -3.51
C LEU A 42 -15.23 11.54 -2.99
N LEU A 43 -15.80 10.57 -2.27
CA LEU A 43 -17.07 10.69 -1.57
C LEU A 43 -16.84 10.42 -0.08
N PRO A 44 -16.36 11.41 0.69
CA PRO A 44 -16.24 11.29 2.13
C PRO A 44 -17.63 11.12 2.77
N GLN A 45 -17.72 10.39 3.88
CA GLN A 45 -19.00 10.16 4.54
C GLN A 45 -19.56 11.46 5.13
N ASN A 46 -20.83 11.76 4.86
CA ASN A 46 -21.55 12.93 5.36
C ASN A 46 -20.96 14.28 4.92
N GLU A 47 -20.13 14.31 3.87
CA GLU A 47 -19.58 15.55 3.30
C GLU A 47 -19.82 15.61 1.79
N PRO A 48 -19.78 16.80 1.17
CA PRO A 48 -19.89 16.94 -0.27
C PRO A 48 -18.80 16.15 -1.01
N PRO A 49 -19.11 15.60 -2.20
CA PRO A 49 -18.10 14.99 -3.05
C PRO A 49 -17.00 15.99 -3.43
N LEU A 50 -15.76 15.51 -3.56
CA LEU A 50 -14.62 16.33 -3.95
C LEU A 50 -14.03 15.83 -5.27
N HIS A 51 -13.69 16.75 -6.16
CA HIS A 51 -12.94 16.46 -7.37
C HIS A 51 -11.48 16.85 -7.24
N LEU A 52 -10.60 15.91 -7.57
CA LEU A 52 -9.16 16.07 -7.63
C LEU A 52 -8.63 15.65 -9.00
N THR A 53 -7.50 16.22 -9.40
CA THR A 53 -6.76 15.82 -10.60
C THR A 53 -5.45 15.15 -10.19
N ILE A 54 -5.25 13.91 -10.66
CA ILE A 54 -3.99 13.17 -10.54
C ILE A 54 -3.20 13.39 -11.84
N HIS A 55 -1.94 13.80 -11.71
CA HIS A 55 -0.98 13.83 -12.80
C HIS A 55 0.15 12.84 -12.53
N PHE A 56 0.27 11.85 -13.42
CA PHE A 56 1.35 10.88 -13.38
C PHE A 56 2.60 11.50 -14.02
N THR A 57 3.66 11.59 -13.23
CA THR A 57 4.96 12.08 -13.72
C THR A 57 5.58 11.05 -14.67
N ALA A 58 6.60 11.47 -15.42
CA ALA A 58 7.38 10.54 -16.23
C ALA A 58 8.20 9.52 -15.40
N GLN A 59 8.34 9.75 -14.09
CA GLN A 59 9.10 8.88 -13.18
C GLN A 59 8.22 8.04 -12.27
N TYR A 60 6.89 8.18 -12.31
CA TYR A 60 5.97 7.39 -11.49
C TYR A 60 6.25 5.87 -11.67
N PRO A 61 6.39 5.10 -10.57
CA PRO A 61 6.15 5.44 -9.17
C PRO A 61 7.43 5.76 -8.36
N LEU A 62 8.50 6.20 -9.00
CA LEU A 62 9.74 6.56 -8.28
C LEU A 62 9.54 7.84 -7.45
N ASP A 63 8.72 8.75 -7.97
CA ASP A 63 8.18 9.92 -7.32
C ASP A 63 6.65 9.80 -7.16
N PRO A 64 6.06 10.50 -6.18
CA PRO A 64 4.61 10.52 -6.04
C PRO A 64 3.95 11.16 -7.26
N PRO A 65 2.70 10.78 -7.57
CA PRO A 65 1.91 11.52 -8.54
C PRO A 65 1.60 12.91 -7.97
N ILE A 66 1.47 13.89 -8.84
CA ILE A 66 1.03 15.23 -8.43
C ILE A 66 -0.48 15.21 -8.31
N ILE A 67 -1.01 15.50 -7.12
CA ILE A 67 -2.46 15.53 -6.88
C ILE A 67 -2.86 16.96 -6.50
N LYS A 68 -3.85 17.49 -7.23
CA LYS A 68 -4.42 18.82 -7.00
C LYS A 68 -5.90 18.71 -6.71
N ILE A 69 -6.40 19.58 -5.84
CA ILE A 69 -7.83 19.69 -5.56
C ILE A 69 -8.46 20.75 -6.46
N GLU A 70 -9.51 20.35 -7.18
CA GLU A 70 -10.28 21.25 -8.05
C GLU A 70 -11.45 21.85 -7.30
N SER A 71 -12.12 21.03 -6.48
CA SER A 71 -13.23 21.42 -5.61
C SER A 71 -12.83 22.46 -4.58
N ALA A 72 -13.77 23.34 -4.22
CA ALA A 72 -13.60 24.26 -3.11
C ALA A 72 -13.70 23.50 -1.77
N VAL A 73 -12.67 23.62 -0.93
CA VAL A 73 -12.67 23.06 0.43
C VAL A 73 -11.94 24.01 1.39
N THR A 74 -12.46 24.13 2.60
CA THR A 74 -11.77 24.82 3.70
C THR A 74 -11.05 23.79 4.56
N HIS A 75 -9.73 23.68 4.40
CA HIS A 75 -8.95 22.63 5.07
C HIS A 75 -7.56 23.15 5.49
N PRO A 76 -7.10 22.88 6.73
CA PRO A 76 -5.87 23.47 7.27
C PRO A 76 -4.59 23.12 6.48
N ASN A 77 -4.59 21.98 5.79
CA ASN A 77 -3.49 21.52 4.95
C ASN A 77 -3.79 21.63 3.44
N VAL A 78 -4.74 22.47 3.02
CA VAL A 78 -5.01 22.78 1.61
C VAL A 78 -4.77 24.26 1.37
N PHE A 79 -3.98 24.57 0.35
CA PHE A 79 -3.60 25.94 -0.02
C PHE A 79 -3.93 26.14 -1.50
N ASN A 80 -5.03 26.85 -1.81
CA ASN A 80 -5.61 26.96 -3.15
C ASN A 80 -5.99 25.59 -3.77
N ASP A 81 -5.14 25.04 -4.64
CA ASP A 81 -5.28 23.73 -5.29
C ASP A 81 -4.26 22.71 -4.77
N TYR A 82 -3.31 23.14 -3.92
CA TYR A 82 -2.22 22.33 -3.40
C TYR A 82 -2.60 21.66 -2.07
N ILE A 83 -2.28 20.37 -1.95
CA ILE A 83 -2.53 19.56 -0.74
C ILE A 83 -1.19 19.29 -0.05
N CYS A 84 -1.04 19.77 1.18
CA CYS A 84 0.19 19.64 1.97
C CYS A 84 0.16 18.38 2.85
N ILE A 85 0.59 17.24 2.30
CA ILE A 85 0.75 15.98 3.04
C ILE A 85 2.05 15.25 2.67
N ASN A 86 2.62 14.52 3.62
CA ASN A 86 3.94 13.88 3.48
C ASN A 86 4.01 12.93 2.29
N ILE A 87 2.97 12.12 2.06
CA ILE A 87 2.97 11.14 0.96
C ILE A 87 3.08 11.78 -0.43
N LEU A 88 2.67 13.05 -0.58
CA LEU A 88 2.77 13.76 -1.85
C LEU A 88 3.99 14.67 -1.95
N ASN A 89 4.49 15.18 -0.81
CA ASN A 89 5.43 16.31 -0.80
C ASN A 89 6.77 16.01 -0.12
N ASP A 90 6.88 14.91 0.61
CA ASP A 90 8.11 14.52 1.31
C ASP A 90 8.72 13.28 0.65
N HIS A 91 9.87 13.47 0.03
CA HIS A 91 10.64 12.39 -0.61
C HIS A 91 11.15 11.34 0.38
N GLU A 92 11.20 11.64 1.69
CA GLU A 92 11.56 10.67 2.72
C GLU A 92 10.36 9.85 3.20
N ALA A 93 9.15 10.37 3.06
CA ALA A 93 7.91 9.69 3.43
C ALA A 93 7.27 8.91 2.28
N TYR A 94 7.46 9.35 1.03
CA TYR A 94 7.01 8.61 -0.13
C TYR A 94 7.95 7.44 -0.44
N THR A 95 7.37 6.29 -0.78
CA THR A 95 8.10 5.14 -1.32
C THR A 95 7.39 4.59 -2.55
N PRO A 96 8.13 4.11 -3.57
CA PRO A 96 7.56 3.41 -4.74
C PRO A 96 6.75 2.15 -4.38
N ALA A 97 6.79 1.72 -3.11
CA ALA A 97 5.95 0.65 -2.60
C ALA A 97 4.46 1.01 -2.54
N TYR A 98 4.09 2.29 -2.48
CA TYR A 98 2.70 2.71 -2.53
C TYR A 98 2.08 2.39 -3.90
N SER A 99 0.87 1.84 -3.91
CA SER A 99 0.05 1.73 -5.13
C SER A 99 -0.82 2.97 -5.30
N LEU A 100 -1.25 3.24 -6.53
CA LEU A 100 -2.24 4.29 -6.80
C LEU A 100 -3.48 4.12 -5.91
N LYS A 101 -4.00 2.90 -5.77
CA LYS A 101 -5.13 2.60 -4.89
C LYS A 101 -4.84 2.99 -3.44
N GLY A 102 -3.66 2.65 -2.92
CA GLY A 102 -3.23 3.04 -1.57
C GLY A 102 -3.11 4.56 -1.39
N ILE A 103 -2.66 5.28 -2.42
CA ILE A 103 -2.61 6.76 -2.41
C ILE A 103 -4.03 7.34 -2.42
N CYS A 104 -4.92 6.86 -3.27
CA CYS A 104 -6.31 7.32 -3.32
C CYS A 104 -7.06 7.07 -2.01
N ILE A 105 -6.86 5.91 -1.37
CA ILE A 105 -7.42 5.63 -0.03
C ILE A 105 -6.92 6.63 1.00
N GLN A 106 -5.63 6.94 0.98
CA GLN A 106 -5.08 7.97 1.86
C GLN A 106 -5.68 9.36 1.60
N MET A 107 -5.97 9.71 0.34
CA MET A 107 -6.67 10.96 0.03
C MET A 107 -8.08 10.96 0.61
N LEU A 108 -8.83 9.88 0.43
CA LEU A 108 -10.16 9.75 1.02
C LEU A 108 -10.11 9.86 2.55
N SER A 109 -9.19 9.16 3.19
CA SER A 109 -9.02 9.23 4.65
C SER A 109 -8.63 10.63 5.13
N PHE A 110 -7.76 11.32 4.39
CA PHE A 110 -7.38 12.71 4.69
C PHE A 110 -8.60 13.63 4.66
N PHE A 111 -9.42 13.57 3.61
CA PHE A 111 -10.67 14.36 3.50
C PHE A 111 -11.84 13.81 4.32
N ALA A 112 -11.70 12.67 4.99
CA ALA A 112 -12.73 12.14 5.91
C ALA A 112 -12.36 12.28 7.40
N SER A 113 -11.11 12.61 7.74
CA SER A 113 -10.65 12.71 9.13
C SER A 113 -11.09 13.99 9.83
N ASP A 114 -11.71 13.84 11.00
CA ASP A 114 -12.04 14.97 11.90
C ASP A 114 -10.80 15.59 12.55
N HIS A 115 -9.67 14.89 12.57
CA HIS A 115 -8.41 15.33 13.18
C HIS A 115 -7.30 15.43 12.15
N VAL A 116 -6.64 16.59 12.12
CA VAL A 116 -5.58 16.91 11.16
C VAL A 116 -4.32 17.37 11.89
N ASP A 117 -3.20 16.71 11.62
CA ASP A 117 -1.90 17.14 12.16
C ASP A 117 -1.34 18.33 11.38
N GLN A 118 -0.82 19.33 12.10
CA GLN A 118 -0.17 20.50 11.51
C GLN A 118 1.36 20.42 11.65
N MET A 119 2.06 20.62 10.54
CA MET A 119 3.54 20.65 10.51
C MET A 119 4.17 21.96 10.99
N TYR A 120 3.41 23.07 11.04
CA TYR A 120 3.90 24.40 11.40
C TYR A 120 3.00 25.06 12.44
N GLY A 121 3.60 25.56 13.53
CA GLY A 121 2.90 26.16 14.68
C GLY A 121 3.64 25.81 15.98
N GLU A 122 3.49 26.63 17.02
CA GLU A 122 4.38 26.64 18.20
C GLU A 122 4.43 25.32 19.01
N ASN A 123 3.67 24.27 18.67
CA ASN A 123 3.74 22.94 19.32
C ASN A 123 3.29 21.74 18.45
N GLY A 124 3.16 21.83 17.12
CA GLY A 124 2.68 20.71 16.30
C GLY A 124 1.30 20.19 16.77
N CYS A 125 0.26 21.00 16.61
CA CYS A 125 -1.05 20.72 17.17
C CYS A 125 -1.91 19.84 16.25
N VAL A 126 -2.70 18.94 16.84
CA VAL A 126 -3.83 18.29 16.18
C VAL A 126 -4.98 19.29 16.13
N VAL A 127 -5.48 19.57 14.93
CA VAL A 127 -6.61 20.47 14.71
C VAL A 127 -7.87 19.66 14.43
N ASP A 128 -8.97 20.05 15.08
CA ASP A 128 -10.31 19.60 14.73
C ASP A 128 -10.75 20.28 13.44
N ARG A 129 -10.97 19.48 12.39
CA ARG A 129 -11.29 19.96 11.06
C ARG A 129 -12.64 20.67 11.00
N LYS A 130 -13.66 20.15 11.68
CA LYS A 130 -15.00 20.74 11.70
C LYS A 130 -14.98 22.11 12.38
N GLN A 131 -14.19 22.25 13.44
CA GLN A 131 -13.97 23.56 14.07
C GLN A 131 -13.23 24.53 13.14
N TRP A 132 -12.27 24.04 12.36
CA TRP A 132 -11.59 24.84 11.35
C TRP A 132 -12.56 25.34 10.26
N GLN A 133 -13.35 24.44 9.68
CA GLN A 133 -14.38 24.76 8.69
C GLN A 133 -15.41 25.76 9.23
N ALA A 134 -15.91 25.53 10.45
CA ALA A 134 -16.91 26.39 11.09
C ALA A 134 -16.42 27.81 11.39
N ARG A 135 -15.11 28.01 11.59
CA ARG A 135 -14.53 29.36 11.74
C ARG A 135 -14.58 30.15 10.44
N GLY A 136 -14.65 29.46 9.29
CA GLY A 136 -14.87 30.03 7.97
C GLY A 136 -13.81 31.03 7.51
N SER A 137 -13.85 31.34 6.22
CA SER A 137 -13.07 32.31 5.40
C SER A 137 -12.38 33.52 6.06
N LYS A 138 -12.80 34.00 7.25
CA LYS A 138 -12.22 35.20 7.89
C LYS A 138 -10.76 35.01 8.33
N ASN A 139 -10.32 33.77 8.56
CA ASN A 139 -8.96 33.44 9.01
C ASN A 139 -8.21 32.47 8.09
N ASP A 140 -8.81 32.03 6.98
CA ASP A 140 -8.16 31.17 5.98
C ASP A 140 -7.93 31.98 4.69
N PRO A 141 -6.78 32.68 4.56
CA PRO A 141 -6.48 33.49 3.37
C PRO A 141 -6.20 32.65 2.12
N PHE A 142 -6.14 31.32 2.21
CA PHE A 142 -5.73 30.44 1.11
C PHE A 142 -6.79 29.37 0.74
N GLY A 143 -7.77 29.10 1.60
CA GLY A 143 -8.87 28.18 1.35
C GLY A 143 -9.97 28.77 0.46
N ARG A 144 -10.48 27.97 -0.49
CA ARG A 144 -11.70 28.33 -1.23
C ARG A 144 -12.91 28.06 -0.35
N CYS A 145 -13.82 29.04 -0.25
CA CYS A 145 -14.97 28.97 0.65
C CYS A 145 -15.94 27.85 0.24
N GLU A 146 -16.37 27.03 1.19
CA GLU A 146 -17.46 26.06 0.99
C GLU A 146 -18.78 26.84 0.76
N GLY A 147 -19.21 26.95 -0.50
CA GLY A 147 -20.45 27.65 -0.84
C GLY A 147 -20.67 27.93 -2.34
N GLU A 148 -19.60 28.06 -3.12
CA GLU A 148 -19.65 28.21 -4.60
C GLU A 148 -18.60 27.29 -5.24
N ASP A 149 -18.75 25.97 -5.06
CA ASP A 149 -17.98 25.03 -5.87
C ASP A 149 -18.67 24.85 -7.24
N ASP A 150 -18.41 25.81 -8.14
CA ASP A 150 -18.89 25.78 -9.53
C ASP A 150 -18.05 24.89 -10.45
N PHE A 151 -17.09 24.13 -9.88
CA PHE A 151 -16.22 23.28 -10.68
C PHE A 151 -17.02 22.19 -11.39
N LYS A 152 -16.84 22.13 -12.71
CA LYS A 152 -17.47 21.15 -13.60
C LYS A 152 -16.41 20.45 -14.41
N CYS A 153 -16.54 19.15 -14.53
CA CYS A 153 -15.58 18.32 -15.25
C CYS A 153 -16.27 17.48 -16.30
N ASP A 154 -16.05 17.82 -17.58
CA ASP A 154 -16.62 17.10 -18.72
C ASP A 154 -16.10 15.67 -18.84
N LYS A 155 -14.95 15.34 -18.22
CA LYS A 155 -14.31 14.02 -18.32
C LYS A 155 -14.96 12.97 -17.43
N CYS A 156 -15.31 13.33 -16.20
CA CYS A 156 -15.96 12.42 -15.24
C CYS A 156 -17.42 12.78 -14.95
N GLY A 157 -17.92 13.91 -15.47
CA GLY A 157 -19.28 14.40 -15.25
C GLY A 157 -19.50 15.07 -13.89
N PHE A 158 -18.44 15.37 -13.13
CA PHE A 158 -18.55 16.03 -11.83
C PHE A 158 -19.15 17.44 -11.97
N GLY A 159 -20.07 17.80 -11.07
CA GLY A 159 -20.70 19.13 -11.03
C GLY A 159 -21.82 19.39 -12.06
N HIS A 160 -22.13 18.43 -12.94
CA HIS A 160 -23.21 18.57 -13.93
C HIS A 160 -24.57 18.11 -13.36
N ALA A 161 -25.62 18.94 -13.49
CA ALA A 161 -26.96 18.71 -12.93
C ALA A 161 -27.71 17.48 -13.46
N ASN A 162 -27.28 16.92 -14.60
CA ASN A 162 -27.87 15.74 -15.23
C ASN A 162 -26.89 14.58 -15.17
N HIS A 163 -26.77 13.84 -14.08
CA HIS A 163 -26.04 12.56 -14.15
C HIS A 163 -26.61 11.49 -13.22
N ALA A 164 -27.29 10.51 -13.82
CA ALA A 164 -27.57 9.18 -13.30
C ALA A 164 -26.30 8.36 -12.91
N ASN A 165 -25.12 9.01 -12.80
CA ASN A 165 -23.85 8.39 -12.43
C ASN A 165 -23.49 8.59 -10.94
N MET A 166 -24.16 9.48 -10.20
CA MET A 166 -23.85 9.66 -8.77
C MET A 166 -24.24 8.44 -7.92
N GLU A 167 -25.34 7.75 -8.28
CA GLU A 167 -25.76 6.49 -7.65
C GLU A 167 -24.82 5.31 -8.01
N ARG A 168 -24.11 5.37 -9.15
CA ARG A 168 -23.11 4.37 -9.56
C ARG A 168 -21.85 4.41 -8.69
N PHE A 169 -21.51 5.57 -8.13
CA PHE A 169 -20.35 5.74 -7.24
C PHE A 169 -20.57 5.17 -5.83
N GLN A 170 -21.81 5.04 -5.37
CA GLN A 170 -22.12 4.42 -4.08
C GLN A 170 -22.11 2.87 -4.15
N ASN A 171 -22.36 2.30 -5.33
CA ASN A 171 -22.54 0.86 -5.52
C ASN A 171 -21.30 0.12 -6.09
N GLY A 172 -20.12 0.74 -6.10
CA GLY A 172 -18.85 0.06 -6.45
C GLY A 172 -18.81 -0.60 -7.83
N SER A 173 -19.66 -0.19 -8.77
CA SER A 173 -19.81 -0.83 -10.08
C SER A 173 -19.29 0.07 -11.21
N THR A 174 -17.98 0.11 -11.36
CA THR A 174 -17.31 0.71 -12.52
C THR A 174 -17.22 -0.29 -13.67
N HIS A 175 -18.34 -0.61 -14.30
CA HIS A 175 -18.30 -1.09 -15.69
C HIS A 175 -18.42 0.12 -16.61
N ALA A 176 -17.29 0.78 -16.85
CA ALA A 176 -17.12 1.59 -18.06
C ALA A 176 -17.05 0.61 -19.24
N GLY A 177 -18.00 0.75 -20.17
CA GLY A 177 -18.20 -0.16 -21.28
C GLY A 177 -16.99 -0.23 -22.21
N LEU A 178 -16.32 -1.37 -22.20
CA LEU A 178 -15.98 -2.03 -23.46
C LEU A 178 -17.21 -2.87 -23.81
N GLU A 179 -18.01 -2.37 -24.75
CA GLU A 179 -19.04 -3.18 -25.39
C GLU A 179 -18.34 -4.39 -26.02
N ASN A 180 -18.42 -5.54 -25.34
CA ASN A 180 -18.24 -6.82 -26.00
C ASN A 180 -19.38 -6.91 -27.00
N THR A 181 -19.09 -6.48 -28.24
CA THR A 181 -19.88 -6.85 -29.40
C THR A 181 -19.92 -8.37 -29.38
N VAL A 182 -21.05 -8.91 -28.94
CA VAL A 182 -21.40 -10.31 -29.15
C VAL A 182 -21.51 -10.45 -30.66
N MET A 183 -20.40 -10.87 -31.29
CA MET A 183 -20.42 -11.43 -32.61
C MET A 183 -21.33 -12.64 -32.53
N THR A 184 -22.57 -12.44 -32.96
CA THR A 184 -23.50 -13.50 -33.31
C THR A 184 -22.79 -14.40 -34.31
N GLY A 185 -22.66 -15.67 -33.93
CA GLY A 185 -21.85 -16.64 -34.65
C GLY A 185 -22.22 -16.71 -36.12
N VAL A 186 -21.24 -16.46 -36.97
CA VAL A 186 -21.18 -17.06 -38.30
C VAL A 186 -20.82 -18.52 -38.08
N GLU A 187 -21.74 -19.42 -38.38
CA GLU A 187 -21.46 -20.86 -38.36
C GLU A 187 -20.33 -21.19 -39.34
N PRO A 188 -19.27 -21.89 -38.92
CA PRO A 188 -18.33 -22.45 -39.86
C PRO A 188 -18.94 -23.74 -40.43
N ASP A 189 -19.34 -23.66 -41.69
CA ASP A 189 -19.58 -24.83 -42.54
C ASP A 189 -18.25 -25.57 -42.72
N VAL A 190 -18.02 -26.59 -41.90
CA VAL A 190 -16.93 -27.55 -42.07
C VAL A 190 -17.55 -28.94 -42.14
N THR A 191 -17.97 -29.29 -43.35
CA THR A 191 -18.10 -30.68 -43.76
C THR A 191 -16.72 -31.33 -43.80
N SER A 192 -16.34 -32.00 -42.72
CA SER A 192 -15.35 -33.08 -42.78
C SER A 192 -15.72 -34.15 -41.74
N ASN A 193 -16.32 -35.22 -42.26
CA ASN A 193 -16.62 -36.47 -41.57
C ASN A 193 -15.33 -37.14 -41.10
N GLU A 194 -14.98 -36.96 -39.83
CA GLU A 194 -14.24 -37.97 -39.07
C GLU A 194 -14.93 -38.17 -37.72
N ALA A 195 -15.44 -39.38 -37.52
CA ALA A 195 -16.23 -39.78 -36.36
C ALA A 195 -15.36 -39.86 -35.09
N TRP A 196 -15.19 -38.73 -34.41
CA TRP A 196 -14.78 -38.73 -33.01
C TRP A 196 -16.00 -39.06 -32.16
N GLN A 197 -16.16 -40.33 -31.79
CA GLN A 197 -17.10 -40.73 -30.75
C GLN A 197 -16.70 -40.02 -29.44
N LYS A 198 -17.27 -38.83 -29.19
CA LYS A 198 -17.18 -38.16 -27.88
C LYS A 198 -17.94 -39.01 -26.87
N LYS A 199 -17.22 -39.92 -26.23
CA LYS A 199 -17.66 -40.51 -24.97
C LYS A 199 -17.63 -39.37 -23.97
N GLU A 200 -18.79 -38.80 -23.64
CA GLU A 200 -18.92 -37.80 -22.58
C GLU A 200 -18.50 -38.43 -21.25
N GLN A 201 -17.20 -38.34 -20.94
CA GLN A 201 -16.68 -38.74 -19.64
C GLN A 201 -17.10 -37.68 -18.64
N LYS A 202 -17.87 -38.08 -17.64
CA LYS A 202 -18.15 -37.26 -16.47
C LYS A 202 -16.82 -37.04 -15.73
N LEU A 203 -16.23 -35.86 -15.91
CA LEU A 203 -15.05 -35.45 -15.17
C LEU A 203 -15.51 -34.93 -13.80
N PHE A 204 -15.07 -35.55 -12.71
CA PHE A 204 -15.31 -34.97 -11.40
C PHE A 204 -14.21 -33.96 -11.08
N LEU A 205 -14.55 -32.92 -10.33
CA LEU A 205 -13.58 -31.90 -9.90
C LEU A 205 -12.37 -32.54 -9.17
N VAL A 206 -12.61 -33.66 -8.46
CA VAL A 206 -11.56 -34.44 -7.78
C VAL A 206 -10.53 -35.09 -8.70
N ASP A 207 -10.85 -35.24 -9.99
CA ASP A 207 -10.02 -35.87 -11.00
C ASP A 207 -9.16 -34.86 -11.79
N LEU A 208 -9.29 -33.56 -11.50
CA LEU A 208 -8.50 -32.52 -12.17
C LEU A 208 -7.01 -32.66 -11.84
N PRO A 209 -6.12 -32.70 -12.85
CA PRO A 209 -4.68 -32.64 -12.65
C PRO A 209 -4.26 -31.37 -11.89
N GLN A 210 -3.19 -31.46 -11.10
CA GLN A 210 -2.73 -30.35 -10.27
C GLN A 210 -2.26 -29.15 -11.11
N GLU A 211 -1.77 -29.41 -12.32
CA GLU A 211 -1.34 -28.41 -13.30
C GLU A 211 -2.50 -27.53 -13.76
N VAL A 212 -3.70 -28.11 -13.92
CA VAL A 212 -4.90 -27.37 -14.29
C VAL A 212 -5.38 -26.51 -13.12
N ILE A 213 -5.33 -27.05 -11.90
CA ILE A 213 -5.65 -26.30 -10.68
C ILE A 213 -4.67 -25.14 -10.50
N LEU A 214 -3.37 -25.34 -10.78
CA LEU A 214 -2.36 -24.28 -10.75
C LEU A 214 -2.68 -23.17 -11.76
N LEU A 215 -3.12 -23.52 -12.97
CA LEU A 215 -3.51 -22.55 -13.98
C LEU A 215 -4.70 -21.69 -13.49
N PHE A 216 -5.71 -22.31 -12.87
CA PHE A 216 -6.79 -21.55 -12.23
C PHE A 216 -6.25 -20.66 -11.11
N CYS A 217 -5.38 -21.20 -10.26
CA CYS A 217 -4.78 -20.43 -9.18
C CYS A 217 -4.03 -19.21 -9.69
N ASP A 218 -3.38 -19.25 -10.86
CA ASP A 218 -2.67 -18.11 -11.44
C ASP A 218 -3.62 -16.98 -11.89
N HIS A 219 -4.89 -17.28 -12.20
CA HIS A 219 -5.90 -16.31 -12.62
C HIS A 219 -6.82 -15.82 -11.49
N LEU A 220 -6.92 -16.56 -10.39
CA LEU A 220 -7.71 -16.16 -9.23
C LEU A 220 -6.94 -15.14 -8.40
N ASP A 221 -7.64 -14.13 -7.87
CA ASP A 221 -7.07 -13.21 -6.89
C ASP A 221 -7.03 -13.85 -5.49
N GLU A 222 -6.51 -13.16 -4.49
CA GLU A 222 -6.34 -13.73 -3.15
C GLU A 222 -7.67 -14.10 -2.48
N GLU A 223 -8.69 -13.26 -2.62
CA GLU A 223 -10.02 -13.51 -2.04
C GLU A 223 -10.71 -14.70 -2.72
N ALA A 224 -10.67 -14.77 -4.05
CA ALA A 224 -11.22 -15.88 -4.81
C ALA A 224 -10.42 -17.17 -4.57
N LEU A 225 -9.09 -17.10 -4.41
CA LEU A 225 -8.28 -18.25 -4.04
C LEU A 225 -8.66 -18.81 -2.67
N LEU A 226 -8.81 -17.95 -1.67
CA LEU A 226 -9.24 -18.36 -0.33
C LEU A 226 -10.66 -18.94 -0.36
N SER A 227 -11.55 -18.34 -1.15
CA SER A 227 -12.92 -18.84 -1.36
C SER A 227 -12.91 -20.21 -2.06
N ALA A 228 -12.09 -20.39 -3.10
CA ALA A 228 -11.93 -21.64 -3.82
C ALA A 228 -11.33 -22.75 -2.91
N ALA A 229 -10.35 -22.41 -2.07
CA ALA A 229 -9.78 -23.32 -1.09
C ALA A 229 -10.79 -23.76 -0.01
N ARG A 230 -11.70 -22.86 0.40
CA ARG A 230 -12.81 -23.19 1.32
C ARG A 230 -13.86 -24.06 0.65
N ALA A 231 -14.18 -23.77 -0.62
CA ALA A 231 -15.17 -24.53 -1.38
C ALA A 231 -14.69 -25.94 -1.72
N TRP A 232 -13.39 -26.11 -2.01
CA TRP A 232 -12.82 -27.40 -2.36
C TRP A 232 -11.36 -27.56 -1.91
N ASN A 233 -11.12 -28.61 -1.12
CA ASN A 233 -9.80 -28.95 -0.58
C ASN A 233 -8.70 -29.16 -1.63
N GLY A 234 -9.05 -29.43 -2.90
CA GLY A 234 -8.09 -29.54 -4.00
C GLY A 234 -7.26 -28.27 -4.18
N PHE A 235 -7.92 -27.10 -4.20
CA PHE A 235 -7.24 -25.80 -4.20
C PHE A 235 -6.37 -25.62 -2.95
N GLY A 236 -6.91 -25.91 -1.77
CA GLY A 236 -6.16 -25.78 -0.51
C GLY A 236 -4.92 -26.68 -0.43
N ARG A 237 -4.92 -27.85 -1.09
CA ARG A 237 -3.75 -28.74 -1.20
C ARG A 237 -2.71 -28.16 -2.16
N VAL A 238 -3.13 -27.75 -3.36
CA VAL A 238 -2.23 -27.19 -4.39
C VAL A 238 -1.62 -25.87 -3.92
N MET A 239 -2.41 -24.98 -3.30
CA MET A 239 -1.91 -23.72 -2.74
C MET A 239 -0.80 -23.92 -1.71
N ARG A 240 -0.92 -24.94 -0.85
CA ARG A 240 0.11 -25.28 0.15
C ARG A 240 1.32 -25.96 -0.48
N LEU A 241 1.08 -26.95 -1.35
CA LEU A 241 2.16 -27.73 -1.98
C LEU A 241 3.08 -26.84 -2.83
N TYR A 242 2.51 -25.87 -3.55
CA TYR A 242 3.25 -24.96 -4.42
C TYR A 242 3.48 -23.57 -3.81
N ASN A 243 3.17 -23.39 -2.52
CA ASN A 243 3.35 -22.12 -1.79
C ASN A 243 2.83 -20.89 -2.57
N ILE A 244 1.64 -20.98 -3.14
CA ILE A 244 1.12 -19.99 -4.10
C ILE A 244 1.04 -18.59 -3.48
N MET A 245 0.48 -18.48 -2.27
CA MET A 245 0.37 -17.21 -1.54
C MET A 245 1.74 -16.56 -1.34
N ARG A 246 2.68 -17.31 -0.75
CA ARG A 246 4.05 -16.82 -0.52
C ARG A 246 4.75 -16.43 -1.83
N THR A 247 4.56 -17.21 -2.89
CA THR A 247 5.18 -16.94 -4.20
C THR A 247 4.67 -15.64 -4.82
N ARG A 248 3.40 -15.28 -4.60
CA ARG A 248 2.80 -14.03 -5.06
C ARG A 248 3.32 -12.81 -4.29
N GLU A 249 3.66 -12.99 -3.02
CA GLU A 249 4.27 -11.94 -2.18
C GLU A 249 5.72 -11.62 -2.59
N LEU A 250 6.40 -12.54 -3.30
CA LEU A 250 7.80 -12.37 -3.73
C LEU A 250 7.93 -11.43 -4.95
N GLN A 251 7.61 -10.15 -4.74
CA GLN A 251 7.62 -9.11 -5.76
C GLN A 251 8.53 -7.93 -5.41
N CYS A 252 9.09 -7.29 -6.44
CA CYS A 252 9.80 -6.03 -6.28
C CYS A 252 8.85 -4.97 -5.72
N PHE A 253 9.15 -4.35 -4.57
CA PHE A 253 8.24 -3.36 -3.99
C PHE A 253 7.99 -2.16 -4.92
N ALA A 254 9.00 -1.73 -5.68
CA ALA A 254 8.90 -0.59 -6.59
C ALA A 254 8.16 -0.87 -7.91
N PHE A 255 8.22 -2.09 -8.44
CA PHE A 255 7.59 -2.43 -9.73
C PHE A 255 6.43 -3.43 -9.63
N LYS A 256 6.18 -4.00 -8.44
CA LYS A 256 5.11 -4.97 -8.17
C LYS A 256 5.11 -6.18 -9.12
N GLN A 257 6.30 -6.55 -9.59
CA GLN A 257 6.54 -7.72 -10.43
C GLN A 257 7.36 -8.76 -9.68
N GLY A 258 6.99 -10.03 -9.86
CA GLY A 258 7.59 -11.18 -9.19
C GLY A 258 8.97 -11.59 -9.71
N PHE A 259 9.61 -12.50 -8.97
CA PHE A 259 10.93 -13.06 -9.32
C PHE A 259 10.97 -13.87 -10.62
N LYS A 260 9.81 -14.23 -11.19
CA LYS A 260 9.76 -14.85 -12.53
C LYS A 260 10.13 -13.83 -13.63
N ALA A 261 9.72 -12.57 -13.46
CA ALA A 261 9.92 -11.50 -14.43
C ALA A 261 11.17 -10.66 -14.14
N LEU A 262 11.48 -10.42 -12.86
CA LEU A 262 12.58 -9.55 -12.45
C LEU A 262 13.67 -10.29 -11.69
N ASP A 263 14.89 -9.76 -11.79
CA ASP A 263 16.02 -10.15 -10.97
C ASP A 263 15.91 -9.46 -9.61
N LEU A 264 15.56 -10.22 -8.59
CA LEU A 264 15.22 -9.75 -7.24
C LEU A 264 16.35 -10.01 -6.25
N GLY A 265 16.49 -9.09 -5.32
CA GLY A 265 17.44 -9.12 -4.22
C GLY A 265 16.97 -8.18 -3.12
N ILE A 266 17.86 -7.85 -2.20
CA ILE A 266 17.58 -7.00 -1.04
C ILE A 266 18.58 -5.86 -0.93
N GLY A 267 18.13 -4.74 -0.38
CA GLY A 267 18.99 -3.63 0.00
C GLY A 267 19.78 -3.95 1.26
N VAL A 268 21.10 -3.71 1.23
CA VAL A 268 22.00 -3.94 2.36
C VAL A 268 22.79 -2.67 2.66
N THR A 269 22.88 -2.33 3.94
CA THR A 269 23.69 -1.23 4.45
C THR A 269 24.58 -1.69 5.58
N ILE A 270 25.62 -0.92 5.88
CA ILE A 270 26.53 -1.19 6.98
C ILE A 270 26.46 0.00 7.91
N ASN A 271 25.92 -0.24 9.09
CA ASN A 271 25.75 0.76 10.12
C ASN A 271 26.96 0.77 11.06
N HIS A 272 27.39 1.97 11.44
CA HIS A 272 28.48 2.17 12.38
C HIS A 272 27.91 2.45 13.78
N THR A 273 28.21 1.60 14.75
CA THR A 273 27.88 1.84 16.17
C THR A 273 29.12 1.83 17.03
N ALA A 274 29.00 2.32 18.27
CA ALA A 274 30.05 2.24 19.27
C ALA A 274 30.52 0.79 19.56
N ARG A 275 29.69 -0.22 19.25
CA ARG A 275 30.00 -1.65 19.42
C ARG A 275 30.58 -2.32 18.18
N GLY A 276 30.73 -1.59 17.06
CA GLY A 276 31.29 -2.12 15.82
C GLY A 276 30.46 -1.78 14.59
N ARG A 277 30.78 -2.45 13.47
CA ARG A 277 30.04 -2.34 12.22
C ARG A 277 29.09 -3.52 12.08
N HIS A 278 27.83 -3.25 11.76
CA HIS A 278 26.80 -4.27 11.65
C HIS A 278 26.04 -4.12 10.34
N ILE A 279 25.70 -5.26 9.74
CA ILE A 279 25.03 -5.29 8.44
C ILE A 279 23.52 -5.16 8.68
N ALA A 280 22.85 -4.23 8.00
CA ALA A 280 21.42 -4.02 8.12
C ALA A 280 20.70 -4.19 6.78
N SER A 281 19.50 -4.75 6.83
CA SER A 281 18.59 -4.97 5.70
C SER A 281 17.16 -5.10 6.24
N GLU A 282 16.18 -4.52 5.55
CA GLU A 282 14.75 -4.70 5.85
C GLU A 282 14.12 -5.89 5.12
N PHE A 283 14.89 -6.57 4.27
CA PHE A 283 14.43 -7.71 3.47
C PHE A 283 13.30 -7.40 2.48
N ASP A 284 13.07 -6.12 2.20
CA ASP A 284 12.22 -5.68 1.12
C ASP A 284 12.82 -6.09 -0.22
N LEU A 285 12.07 -6.87 -1.00
CA LEU A 285 12.52 -7.32 -2.30
C LEU A 285 12.57 -6.15 -3.28
N LEU A 286 13.75 -5.92 -3.84
CA LEU A 286 14.00 -4.89 -4.83
C LEU A 286 14.63 -5.53 -6.07
N SER A 287 14.20 -5.09 -7.25
CA SER A 287 14.83 -5.55 -8.49
C SER A 287 16.19 -4.92 -8.72
N ARG A 288 17.12 -5.65 -9.34
CA ARG A 288 18.41 -5.12 -9.80
C ARG A 288 18.20 -3.89 -10.70
N LEU A 289 17.18 -3.94 -11.55
CA LEU A 289 16.80 -2.82 -12.42
C LEU A 289 16.45 -1.56 -11.62
N ALA A 290 15.57 -1.67 -10.61
CA ALA A 290 15.18 -0.55 -9.76
C ALA A 290 16.39 0.04 -9.01
N TYR A 291 17.27 -0.83 -8.52
CA TYR A 291 18.49 -0.43 -7.83
C TYR A 291 19.49 0.25 -8.80
N GLU A 292 19.97 -0.43 -9.82
CA GLU A 292 21.10 0.07 -10.63
C GLU A 292 20.69 1.20 -11.56
N ARG A 293 19.51 1.07 -12.19
CA ARG A 293 19.12 1.95 -13.29
C ARG A 293 18.25 3.11 -12.84
N TYR A 294 17.34 2.87 -11.91
CA TYR A 294 16.41 3.89 -11.40
C TYR A 294 16.84 4.47 -10.05
N GLY A 295 17.95 4.01 -9.48
CA GLY A 295 18.56 4.65 -8.31
C GLY A 295 17.77 4.47 -7.00
N VAL A 296 16.90 3.48 -6.88
CA VAL A 296 16.17 3.21 -5.62
C VAL A 296 17.17 2.79 -4.54
N ARG A 297 17.30 3.59 -3.47
CA ARG A 297 18.28 3.41 -2.37
C ARG A 297 17.66 3.44 -0.98
N GLN A 298 16.34 3.43 -0.89
CA GLN A 298 15.60 3.48 0.37
C GLN A 298 14.58 2.34 0.38
N SER A 299 14.46 1.69 1.53
CA SER A 299 13.52 0.59 1.77
C SER A 299 12.12 1.14 2.06
N ILE A 300 11.16 0.25 2.33
CA ILE A 300 9.78 0.65 2.61
C ILE A 300 9.68 1.41 3.94
N GLN A 301 10.47 1.03 4.95
CA GLN A 301 10.45 1.69 6.27
C GLN A 301 11.51 2.79 6.42
N GLY A 302 12.18 3.16 5.33
CA GLY A 302 13.07 4.31 5.28
C GLY A 302 14.56 4.02 5.54
N LEU A 303 14.96 2.76 5.74
CA LEU A 303 16.37 2.39 5.78
C LEU A 303 17.04 2.67 4.43
N ARG A 304 18.00 3.59 4.43
CA ARG A 304 18.88 3.83 3.28
C ARG A 304 19.91 2.71 3.16
N PHE A 305 20.08 2.21 1.94
CA PHE A 305 21.03 1.15 1.62
C PHE A 305 21.93 1.49 0.44
N VAL A 306 23.15 0.97 0.50
CA VAL A 306 24.24 1.27 -0.44
C VAL A 306 24.58 0.06 -1.31
N TYR A 307 24.22 -1.14 -0.87
CA TYR A 307 24.45 -2.38 -1.59
C TYR A 307 23.13 -3.03 -1.96
N TRP A 308 23.14 -3.79 -3.06
CA TRP A 308 22.06 -4.70 -3.43
C TRP A 308 22.63 -6.10 -3.50
N LEU A 309 21.98 -7.05 -2.82
CA LEU A 309 22.40 -8.45 -2.73
C LEU A 309 21.34 -9.35 -3.37
N PRO A 310 21.69 -10.15 -4.41
CA PRO A 310 20.74 -11.07 -5.02
C PRO A 310 20.32 -12.18 -4.06
N LEU A 311 19.05 -12.61 -4.13
CA LEU A 311 18.55 -13.74 -3.33
C LEU A 311 18.28 -14.98 -4.19
N PRO A 312 18.60 -16.20 -3.72
CA PRO A 312 18.30 -17.42 -4.45
C PRO A 312 16.82 -17.84 -4.27
N LEU A 313 15.90 -17.19 -5.00
CA LEU A 313 14.46 -17.43 -4.83
C LEU A 313 13.95 -18.69 -5.54
N SER A 314 14.59 -19.07 -6.66
CA SER A 314 14.34 -20.32 -7.38
C SER A 314 15.57 -20.68 -8.20
N HIS A 315 15.66 -21.91 -8.72
CA HIS A 315 16.80 -22.32 -9.54
C HIS A 315 16.97 -21.46 -10.81
N SER A 316 15.87 -21.17 -11.51
CA SER A 316 15.88 -20.36 -12.72
C SER A 316 16.25 -18.90 -12.43
N HIS A 317 15.70 -18.32 -11.35
CA HIS A 317 16.05 -16.97 -10.90
C HIS A 317 17.52 -16.89 -10.46
N TRP A 318 17.98 -17.83 -9.64
CA TRP A 318 19.36 -17.88 -9.15
C TRP A 318 20.37 -17.95 -10.31
N THR A 319 20.05 -18.73 -11.35
CA THR A 319 20.88 -18.82 -12.55
C THR A 319 21.07 -17.47 -13.25
N ARG A 320 20.08 -16.57 -13.20
CA ARG A 320 20.18 -15.23 -13.78
C ARG A 320 20.99 -14.25 -12.93
N VAL A 321 20.96 -14.39 -11.61
CA VAL A 321 21.51 -13.37 -10.68
C VAL A 321 22.83 -13.76 -10.00
N ARG A 322 23.21 -15.04 -10.02
CA ARG A 322 24.42 -15.55 -9.33
C ARG A 322 25.74 -14.98 -9.83
N GLY A 323 25.79 -14.46 -11.06
CA GLY A 323 27.05 -14.03 -11.70
C GLY A 323 27.80 -12.95 -10.92
N ASP A 324 27.07 -12.08 -10.22
CA ASP A 324 27.63 -10.90 -9.57
C ASP A 324 27.72 -11.05 -8.03
N ILE A 325 27.41 -12.24 -7.47
CA ILE A 325 27.28 -12.38 -6.00
C ILE A 325 28.62 -12.21 -5.30
N ASP A 326 29.69 -12.84 -5.80
CA ASP A 326 31.00 -12.80 -5.15
C ASP A 326 31.53 -11.37 -5.09
N GLN A 327 31.42 -10.63 -6.18
CA GLN A 327 31.80 -9.22 -6.25
C GLN A 327 31.03 -8.36 -5.24
N ARG A 328 29.72 -8.60 -5.08
CA ARG A 328 28.86 -7.85 -4.16
C ARG A 328 29.15 -8.18 -2.71
N LEU A 329 29.31 -9.46 -2.38
CA LEU A 329 29.66 -9.89 -1.03
C LEU A 329 31.06 -9.39 -0.65
N ASP A 330 32.02 -9.39 -1.58
CA ASP A 330 33.35 -8.82 -1.36
C ASP A 330 33.28 -7.30 -1.10
N ALA A 331 32.40 -6.57 -1.79
CA ALA A 331 32.21 -5.15 -1.55
C ALA A 331 31.65 -4.89 -0.13
N ILE A 332 30.67 -5.68 0.30
CA ILE A 332 30.10 -5.63 1.65
C ILE A 332 31.16 -6.01 2.69
N ALA A 333 31.96 -7.05 2.42
CA ALA A 333 33.03 -7.54 3.30
C ALA A 333 34.07 -6.44 3.58
N ARG A 334 34.56 -5.82 2.50
CA ARG A 334 35.54 -4.72 2.57
C ARG A 334 35.00 -3.55 3.38
N ALA A 335 33.75 -3.18 3.15
CA ALA A 335 33.13 -2.06 3.86
C ALA A 335 32.85 -2.37 5.35
N ASN A 336 32.66 -3.65 5.71
CA ASN A 336 32.46 -4.05 7.10
C ASN A 336 33.79 -4.25 7.87
N THR A 337 34.95 -4.05 7.23
CA THR A 337 36.29 -4.40 7.76
C THR A 337 36.35 -5.84 8.31
N ILE A 338 35.53 -6.74 7.76
CA ILE A 338 35.63 -8.16 8.11
C ILE A 338 36.90 -8.68 7.43
N GLN A 339 37.92 -8.98 8.21
CA GLN A 339 39.07 -9.76 7.73
C GLN A 339 38.66 -11.23 7.64
N GLY A 340 38.44 -11.74 6.43
CA GLY A 340 38.26 -13.17 6.19
C GLY A 340 37.47 -13.54 4.94
N THR A 341 37.18 -14.83 4.84
CA THR A 341 36.52 -15.52 3.74
C THR A 341 35.00 -15.27 3.69
N LEU A 342 34.39 -15.49 2.52
CA LEU A 342 32.96 -15.24 2.19
C LEU A 342 31.96 -15.76 3.24
N ASP A 343 32.26 -16.92 3.80
CA ASP A 343 31.50 -17.59 4.86
C ASP A 343 31.38 -16.75 6.13
N LYS A 344 32.39 -15.96 6.49
CA LYS A 344 32.32 -15.10 7.68
C LYS A 344 31.35 -13.95 7.51
N VAL A 345 31.24 -13.40 6.30
CA VAL A 345 30.29 -12.31 5.99
C VAL A 345 28.88 -12.84 6.01
N ILE A 346 28.64 -14.01 5.39
CA ILE A 346 27.34 -14.68 5.43
C ILE A 346 26.97 -15.04 6.87
N ASN A 347 27.89 -15.59 7.65
CA ASN A 347 27.64 -15.91 9.07
C ASN A 347 27.34 -14.67 9.91
N ALA A 348 28.08 -13.57 9.72
CA ALA A 348 27.81 -12.31 10.41
C ALA A 348 26.45 -11.73 10.00
N PHE A 349 26.11 -11.79 8.71
CA PHE A 349 24.82 -11.38 8.20
C PHE A 349 23.69 -12.20 8.80
N MET A 350 23.78 -13.53 8.74
CA MET A 350 22.79 -14.46 9.30
C MET A 350 22.61 -14.27 10.81
N ASN A 351 23.70 -14.11 11.56
CA ASN A 351 23.63 -13.86 13.00
C ASN A 351 22.90 -12.55 13.31
N ASP A 352 23.24 -11.46 12.62
CA ASP A 352 22.60 -10.16 12.85
C ASP A 352 21.11 -10.19 12.50
N ILE A 353 20.73 -10.89 11.42
CA ILE A 353 19.33 -11.11 11.03
C ILE A 353 18.57 -11.89 12.09
N VAL A 354 19.13 -13.02 12.55
CA VAL A 354 18.50 -13.85 13.56
C VAL A 354 18.28 -13.05 14.84
N ILE A 355 19.29 -12.28 15.27
CA ILE A 355 19.18 -11.39 16.44
C ILE A 355 18.03 -10.37 16.26
N ARG A 356 17.94 -9.72 15.10
CA ARG A 356 16.85 -8.75 14.85
C ARG A 356 15.47 -9.39 14.79
N LEU A 357 15.35 -10.54 14.16
CA LEU A 357 14.08 -11.28 14.10
C LEU A 357 13.65 -11.71 15.50
N SER A 358 14.58 -12.18 16.33
CA SER A 358 14.30 -12.49 17.74
C SER A 358 13.83 -11.26 18.52
N HIS A 359 14.52 -10.12 18.41
CA HIS A 359 14.08 -8.89 19.07
C HIS A 359 12.72 -8.39 18.55
N SER A 360 12.47 -8.49 17.24
CA SER A 360 11.19 -8.09 16.64
C SER A 360 10.03 -8.99 17.10
N ALA A 361 10.30 -10.30 17.25
CA ALA A 361 9.33 -11.26 17.80
C ALA A 361 9.04 -10.98 19.28
N GLU A 362 10.07 -10.70 20.09
CA GLU A 362 9.92 -10.31 21.51
C GLU A 362 9.12 -9.01 21.65
N GLU A 363 9.38 -8.00 20.82
CA GLU A 363 8.61 -6.75 20.82
C GLU A 363 7.15 -6.98 20.41
N PHE A 364 6.90 -7.84 19.44
CA PHE A 364 5.55 -8.21 19.00
C PHE A 364 4.78 -8.94 20.11
N GLU A 365 5.39 -9.91 20.79
CA GLU A 365 4.80 -10.60 21.94
C GLU A 365 4.53 -9.64 23.10
N GLN A 366 5.45 -8.72 23.40
CA GLN A 366 5.24 -7.71 24.42
C GLN A 366 4.11 -6.73 24.06
N ARG A 367 3.91 -6.42 22.77
CA ARG A 367 2.78 -5.60 22.30
C ARG A 367 1.47 -6.38 22.35
N SER A 368 1.45 -7.66 21.97
CA SER A 368 0.24 -8.48 22.00
C SER A 368 -0.26 -8.70 23.44
N ILE A 369 0.66 -8.87 24.40
CA ILE A 369 0.34 -8.93 25.84
C ILE A 369 -0.25 -7.60 26.33
N ARG A 370 0.24 -6.45 25.86
CA ARG A 370 -0.31 -5.12 26.22
C ARG A 370 -1.68 -4.84 25.59
N LEU A 371 -1.95 -5.36 24.39
CA LEU A 371 -3.24 -5.22 23.70
C LEU A 371 -4.32 -6.17 24.25
N SER A 372 -3.96 -7.06 25.18
CA SER A 372 -4.91 -7.93 25.91
C SER A 372 -5.61 -7.19 27.07
N GLY A 373 -5.29 -5.91 27.30
CA GLY A 373 -5.99 -5.03 28.24
C GLY A 373 -6.57 -3.82 27.52
N ASP A 374 -7.90 -3.80 27.34
CA ASP A 374 -8.83 -2.66 27.16
C ASP A 374 -8.32 -1.35 26.50
N GLU A 375 -7.44 -1.39 25.50
CA GLU A 375 -7.14 -0.24 24.64
C GLU A 375 -7.55 -0.52 23.19
N ALA A 376 -8.33 0.42 22.62
CA ALA A 376 -8.72 0.42 21.21
C ALA A 376 -7.49 0.39 20.28
N PRO A 377 -7.58 -0.29 19.12
CA PRO A 377 -6.45 -0.44 18.19
C PRO A 377 -5.96 0.94 17.69
N LYS A 378 -4.71 1.28 18.01
CA LYS A 378 -4.03 2.48 17.52
C LYS A 378 -3.56 2.25 16.08
N SER A 379 -3.89 3.19 15.21
CA SER A 379 -3.56 3.20 13.78
C SER A 379 -2.05 3.08 13.53
N THR A 380 -1.66 2.35 12.47
CA THR A 380 -0.28 2.28 11.97
C THR A 380 0.15 3.58 11.27
N LEU A 381 -0.75 4.55 11.15
CA LEU A 381 -0.44 5.92 10.81
C LEU A 381 0.19 6.58 12.04
N THR A 382 1.51 6.65 12.09
CA THR A 382 2.20 7.62 12.95
C THR A 382 2.52 8.87 12.13
N PRO A 383 1.84 9.99 12.37
CA PRO A 383 2.40 11.30 12.10
C PRO A 383 3.73 11.45 12.86
N VAL A 384 4.70 12.15 12.28
CA VAL A 384 6.03 12.29 12.89
C VAL A 384 5.93 13.04 14.22
N GLY A 385 6.36 12.35 15.27
CA GLY A 385 6.54 12.88 16.61
C GLY A 385 7.08 11.81 17.55
N LYS A 386 8.33 11.35 17.35
CA LYS A 386 9.08 10.66 18.41
C LYS A 386 10.45 11.29 18.58
N GLY A 387 10.49 12.21 19.54
CA GLY A 387 11.72 12.80 20.08
C GLY A 387 11.40 13.50 21.39
N HIS A 388 11.50 12.74 22.48
CA HIS A 388 11.65 13.14 23.89
C HIS A 388 10.59 12.57 24.85
N ARG A 389 11.12 11.70 25.71
CA ARG A 389 10.49 11.10 26.87
C ARG A 389 10.69 12.10 28.01
N GLU A 390 9.68 12.89 28.36
CA GLU A 390 9.67 13.64 29.62
C GLU A 390 8.76 12.91 30.62
N LEU A 391 9.34 12.64 31.79
CA LEU A 391 8.69 12.10 32.96
C LEU A 391 7.69 13.13 33.48
N LEU A 392 6.41 12.77 33.57
CA LEU A 392 5.43 13.57 34.30
C LEU A 392 5.85 13.68 35.78
N PRO A 393 5.85 14.88 36.38
CA PRO A 393 5.98 15.02 37.83
C PRO A 393 4.67 14.55 38.52
N PRO A 394 4.75 14.05 39.76
CA PRO A 394 3.57 13.56 40.46
C PRO A 394 2.60 14.71 40.79
N LEU A 395 1.31 14.47 40.56
CA LEU A 395 0.23 15.39 40.93
C LEU A 395 0.14 15.56 42.46
N PRO A 396 -0.12 16.77 42.97
CA PRO A 396 -0.33 17.00 44.40
C PRO A 396 -1.68 16.45 44.88
N PRO A 397 -1.82 16.09 46.17
CA PRO A 397 -3.03 15.48 46.69
C PRO A 397 -4.19 16.49 46.73
N SER A 398 -5.22 16.24 45.93
CA SER A 398 -6.48 16.98 45.97
C SER A 398 -7.31 16.52 47.18
N ARG A 399 -7.64 17.49 48.04
CA ARG A 399 -8.48 17.37 49.24
C ARG A 399 -9.87 16.82 48.89
N LEU A 400 -10.24 15.70 49.50
CA LEU A 400 -11.63 15.22 49.53
C LEU A 400 -12.45 16.06 50.52
N PRO A 401 -13.67 16.48 50.18
CA PRO A 401 -14.60 17.05 51.15
C PRO A 401 -15.14 15.95 52.08
N SER A 402 -15.11 16.25 53.38
CA SER A 402 -15.59 15.41 54.47
C SER A 402 -17.10 15.15 54.39
N PHE A 403 -17.51 13.89 54.24
CA PHE A 403 -18.87 13.46 54.55
C PHE A 403 -18.89 12.82 55.95
N ARG A 404 -19.67 13.43 56.85
CA ARG A 404 -19.94 12.92 58.20
C ARG A 404 -20.97 11.77 58.17
N PRO A 405 -20.92 10.84 59.13
CA PRO A 405 -21.75 9.65 59.15
C PRO A 405 -23.14 9.93 59.74
N TYR A 406 -24.18 9.33 59.15
CA TYR A 406 -25.47 9.14 59.80
C TYR A 406 -25.63 7.65 60.15
N SER A 407 -25.45 7.36 61.43
CA SER A 407 -25.98 6.16 62.08
C SER A 407 -27.39 6.46 62.59
N HIS A 408 -28.36 5.59 62.36
CA HIS A 408 -29.26 5.16 63.44
C HIS A 408 -29.98 3.86 63.09
N ARG A 409 -30.14 3.05 64.14
CA ARG A 409 -30.57 1.66 64.22
C ARG A 409 -32.09 1.48 64.16
N HIS A 410 -32.48 0.26 63.77
CA HIS A 410 -33.58 -0.60 64.26
C HIS A 410 -34.93 0.00 64.68
N SER A 411 -36.03 -0.61 64.20
CA SER A 411 -36.92 -1.40 65.05
C SER A 411 -37.87 -2.30 64.22
N CYS A 412 -38.19 -3.45 64.82
CA CYS A 412 -39.18 -4.44 64.40
C CYS A 412 -40.61 -3.87 64.34
N GLU A 413 -41.44 -4.46 63.49
CA GLU A 413 -42.62 -5.27 63.88
C GLU A 413 -42.94 -6.27 62.76
#